data_AF-A0A9D8S801-F1
#
_entry.id   AF-A0A9D8S801-F1
#
_cell.length_a   1.000
_cell.length_b   1.000
_cell.length_c   1.000
_cell.angle_alpha   90.00
_cell.angle_beta   90.00
_cell.angle_gamma   90.00
#
_symmetry.space_group_name_H-M   'P 1'
#
loop_
_entity.id
_entity.type
_entity.pdbx_description
1 polymer ?
#
loop_
_entity_poly.entity_id
_entity_poly.type
_entity_poly.pdbx_seq_one_letter_code
_entity_poly.pdbx_strand_id
1 'polypeptide(L)'
;MKAEIKQRSLFKYYFLSIITLGIYALYFWSKLAKDINTLCEGDGRKTMKYIPSFILSLATVFVYGFVWKYQLAERMNFNAERYGLKFSESGALVVVCSIPGLFLGHFILIKNFNKMVAEFNKYNGLIEETDEISIFDDSEEGAKLEIPEDDDIIEI
;
A
#
# COMPACT_ATOMS: atom_id res chain seq x y z
N MET A 1 -0.20 16.48 14.29
CA MET A 1 0.52 16.68 13.01
C MET A 1 0.55 15.32 12.34
N LYS A 2 -0.01 15.17 11.13
CA LYS A 2 0.04 13.89 10.42
C LYS A 2 1.47 13.67 9.94
N ALA A 3 1.99 12.45 10.10
CA ALA A 3 3.33 12.10 9.63
C ALA A 3 3.36 12.10 8.10
N GLU A 4 4.50 12.50 7.52
CA GLU A 4 4.75 12.38 6.09
C GLU A 4 4.71 10.91 5.67
N ILE A 5 3.95 10.62 4.62
CA ILE A 5 3.90 9.29 4.05
C ILE A 5 4.87 9.27 2.88
N LYS A 6 5.77 8.29 2.87
CA LYS A 6 6.76 8.14 1.81
C LYS A 6 6.19 7.36 0.63
N GLN A 7 6.52 7.80 -0.57
CA GLN A 7 6.22 7.07 -1.79
C GLN A 7 7.06 5.78 -1.86
N ARG A 8 6.65 4.81 -2.68
CA ARG A 8 7.22 3.45 -2.65
C ARG A 8 7.73 3.00 -4.01
N SER A 9 8.94 2.43 -4.04
CA SER A 9 9.52 1.81 -5.25
C SER A 9 9.11 0.34 -5.42
N LEU A 10 8.69 0.00 -6.64
CA LEU A 10 8.39 -1.38 -7.08
C LEU A 10 9.62 -2.26 -7.17
N PHE A 11 10.75 -1.71 -7.62
CA PHE A 11 11.96 -2.48 -7.77
C PHE A 11 12.57 -2.82 -6.43
N LYS A 12 12.58 -1.88 -5.48
CA LYS A 12 12.96 -2.19 -4.09
C LYS A 12 12.10 -3.33 -3.53
N TYR A 13 10.78 -3.30 -3.79
CA TYR A 13 9.90 -4.41 -3.46
C TYR A 13 10.37 -5.75 -4.01
N TYR A 14 10.62 -5.87 -5.32
CA TYR A 14 11.06 -7.14 -5.90
C TYR A 14 12.47 -7.55 -5.47
N PHE A 15 13.40 -6.61 -5.44
CA PHE A 15 14.80 -6.85 -5.08
C PHE A 15 14.92 -7.37 -3.65
N LEU A 16 14.34 -6.66 -2.67
CA LEU A 16 14.37 -7.13 -1.29
C LEU A 16 13.50 -8.37 -1.07
N SER A 17 12.38 -8.53 -1.79
CA SER A 17 11.59 -9.76 -1.69
C SER A 17 12.38 -10.98 -2.16
N ILE A 18 13.21 -10.87 -3.20
CA ILE A 18 14.07 -11.97 -3.65
C ILE A 18 15.17 -12.25 -2.62
N ILE A 19 15.86 -11.21 -2.14
CA ILE A 19 16.97 -11.35 -1.17
C ILE A 19 16.50 -11.94 0.16
N THR A 20 15.31 -11.53 0.62
CA THR A 20 14.72 -11.96 1.89
C THR A 20 13.83 -13.19 1.76
N LEU A 21 13.82 -13.85 0.60
CA LEU A 21 13.00 -15.03 0.31
C LEU A 21 11.49 -14.82 0.60
N GLY A 22 10.99 -13.63 0.30
CA GLY A 22 9.57 -13.26 0.42
C GLY A 22 9.17 -12.65 1.76
N ILE A 23 10.05 -12.60 2.78
CA ILE A 23 9.72 -11.99 4.07
C ILE A 23 9.48 -10.48 3.92
N TYR A 24 10.29 -9.79 3.10
CA TYR A 24 10.10 -8.36 2.83
C TYR A 24 8.75 -8.06 2.17
N ALA A 25 8.22 -8.96 1.34
CA ALA A 25 6.91 -8.77 0.75
C ALA A 25 5.84 -8.62 1.85
N LEU A 26 5.91 -9.44 2.91
CA LEU A 26 4.98 -9.38 4.03
C LEU A 26 5.03 -8.05 4.78
N TYR A 27 6.25 -7.60 5.05
CA TYR A 27 6.48 -6.29 5.67
C TYR A 27 5.95 -5.16 4.79
N PHE A 28 6.26 -5.18 3.49
CA PHE A 28 5.88 -4.13 2.54
C PHE A 28 4.36 -3.95 2.47
N TRP A 29 3.62 -5.03 2.25
CA TRP A 29 2.17 -4.98 2.12
C TRP A 29 1.48 -4.63 3.44
N SER A 30 2.01 -5.09 4.58
CA SER A 30 1.51 -4.71 5.91
C SER A 30 1.69 -3.22 6.18
N LYS A 31 2.86 -2.67 5.83
CA LYS A 31 3.12 -1.24 5.93
C LYS A 31 2.21 -0.46 4.97
N LEU A 32 2.01 -0.95 3.73
CA LEU A 32 1.18 -0.28 2.71
C LEU A 32 -0.27 -0.15 3.19
N ALA A 33 -0.79 -1.22 3.80
CA ALA A 33 -2.14 -1.24 4.36
C ALA A 33 -2.32 -0.20 5.47
N LYS A 34 -1.31 -0.02 6.33
CA LYS A 34 -1.30 0.99 7.39
C LYS A 34 -1.30 2.40 6.81
N ASP A 35 -0.43 2.67 5.83
CA ASP A 35 -0.37 3.99 5.20
C ASP A 35 -1.67 4.32 4.45
N ILE A 36 -2.27 3.34 3.77
CA ILE A 36 -3.60 3.51 3.14
C ILE A 36 -4.69 3.77 4.17
N ASN A 37 -4.63 3.16 5.35
CA ASN A 37 -5.56 3.48 6.45
C ASN A 37 -5.44 4.94 6.89
N THR A 38 -4.21 5.49 6.91
CA THR A 38 -3.97 6.90 7.22
C THR A 38 -4.43 7.82 6.09
N LEU A 39 -4.18 7.46 4.83
CA LEU A 39 -4.64 8.21 3.66
C LEU A 39 -6.18 8.21 3.53
N CYS A 40 -6.82 7.10 3.87
CA CYS A 40 -8.28 6.94 3.80
C CYS A 40 -8.94 7.15 5.17
N GLU A 41 -8.26 7.82 6.10
CA GLU A 41 -8.80 8.09 7.44
C GLU A 41 -10.10 8.91 7.33
N GLY A 42 -11.13 8.54 8.09
CA GLY A 42 -12.45 9.17 8.04
C GLY A 42 -13.42 8.61 7.00
N ASP A 43 -13.15 7.42 6.43
CA ASP A 43 -14.12 6.66 5.61
C ASP A 43 -14.89 5.58 6.40
N GLY A 44 -14.60 5.43 7.70
CA GLY A 44 -15.23 4.43 8.58
C GLY A 44 -14.81 2.98 8.29
N ARG A 45 -13.86 2.74 7.38
CA ARG A 45 -13.35 1.40 7.03
C ARG A 45 -11.93 1.23 7.57
N LYS A 46 -11.55 0.01 7.97
CA LYS A 46 -10.15 -0.35 8.26
C LYS A 46 -9.73 -1.44 7.27
N THR A 47 -8.60 -1.23 6.59
CA THR A 47 -8.00 -2.23 5.70
C THR A 47 -7.58 -3.40 6.59
N MET A 48 -8.06 -4.59 6.25
CA MET A 48 -7.83 -5.82 7.01
C MET A 48 -6.32 -6.11 7.13
N LYS A 49 -5.89 -6.60 8.31
CA LYS A 49 -4.48 -6.95 8.61
C LYS A 49 -3.95 -7.90 7.52
N TYR A 50 -2.83 -7.57 6.88
CA TYR A 50 -2.27 -8.33 5.75
C TYR A 50 -1.75 -9.73 6.14
N ILE A 51 -1.32 -9.93 7.39
CA ILE A 51 -0.75 -11.21 7.86
C ILE A 51 -1.79 -12.35 7.84
N PRO A 52 -3.00 -12.20 8.42
CA PRO A 52 -4.09 -13.18 8.23
C PRO A 52 -4.42 -13.43 6.76
N SER A 53 -4.40 -12.36 5.94
CA SER A 53 -4.66 -12.44 4.51
C SER A 53 -3.66 -13.29 3.74
N PHE A 54 -2.37 -13.20 4.07
CA PHE A 54 -1.32 -13.98 3.43
C PHE A 54 -1.40 -15.48 3.79
N ILE A 55 -1.63 -15.80 5.07
CA ILE A 55 -1.79 -17.19 5.54
C ILE A 55 -3.02 -17.83 4.87
N LEU A 56 -4.13 -17.11 4.81
CA LEU A 56 -5.35 -17.59 4.15
C LEU A 56 -5.19 -17.68 2.62
N SER A 57 -4.37 -16.82 2.02
CA SER A 57 -4.01 -16.94 0.61
C SER A 57 -3.27 -18.24 0.32
N LEU A 58 -2.31 -18.64 1.17
CA LEU A 58 -1.63 -19.92 0.99
C LEU A 58 -2.58 -21.12 1.13
N ALA A 59 -3.56 -21.03 2.05
CA ALA A 59 -4.59 -22.04 2.25
C ALA A 59 -5.63 -22.12 1.11
N THR A 60 -5.88 -21.02 0.40
CA THR A 60 -6.89 -20.92 -0.68
C THR A 60 -6.28 -20.92 -2.10
N VAL A 61 -5.03 -21.39 -2.25
CA VAL A 61 -4.32 -21.36 -3.55
C VAL A 61 -4.26 -19.93 -4.13
N PHE A 62 -3.85 -18.98 -3.30
CA PHE A 62 -3.65 -17.56 -3.60
C PHE A 62 -4.89 -16.72 -3.95
N VAL A 63 -6.10 -17.28 -3.94
CA VAL A 63 -7.34 -16.56 -4.29
C VAL A 63 -7.61 -15.38 -3.35
N TYR A 64 -7.41 -15.58 -2.05
CA TYR A 64 -7.68 -14.54 -1.05
C TYR A 64 -6.83 -13.27 -1.28
N GLY A 65 -5.59 -13.41 -1.76
CA GLY A 65 -4.71 -12.28 -2.04
C GLY A 65 -5.25 -11.36 -3.14
N PHE A 66 -5.98 -11.91 -4.12
CA PHE A 66 -6.66 -11.11 -5.14
C PHE A 66 -7.87 -10.37 -4.57
N VAL A 67 -8.65 -10.99 -3.69
CA VAL A 67 -9.80 -10.34 -3.02
C VAL A 67 -9.32 -9.17 -2.16
N TRP A 68 -8.24 -9.34 -1.42
CA TRP A 68 -7.65 -8.26 -0.63
C TRP A 68 -7.19 -7.09 -1.51
N LYS A 69 -6.49 -7.37 -2.62
CA LYS A 69 -6.07 -6.35 -3.60
C LYS A 69 -7.26 -5.58 -4.20
N TYR A 70 -8.34 -6.29 -4.53
CA TYR A 70 -9.58 -5.68 -5.01
C TYR A 70 -10.12 -4.66 -4.00
N GLN A 71 -10.33 -5.09 -2.76
CA GLN A 71 -10.90 -4.25 -1.70
C GLN A 71 -10.01 -3.03 -1.42
N LEU A 72 -8.68 -3.22 -1.41
CA LEU A 72 -7.72 -2.15 -1.21
C LEU A 72 -7.78 -1.11 -2.34
N ALA A 73 -7.75 -1.57 -3.59
CA ALA A 73 -7.78 -0.70 -4.77
C ALA A 73 -9.10 0.08 -4.87
N GLU A 74 -10.23 -0.57 -4.60
CA GLU A 74 -11.55 0.07 -4.65
C GLU A 74 -11.69 1.15 -3.57
N ARG A 75 -11.19 0.86 -2.36
CA ARG A 75 -11.16 1.83 -1.26
C ARG A 75 -10.30 3.04 -1.59
N MET A 76 -9.15 2.79 -2.20
CA MET A 76 -8.24 3.84 -2.65
C MET A 76 -8.91 4.71 -3.72
N ASN A 77 -9.61 4.11 -4.69
CA ASN A 77 -10.33 4.85 -5.72
C ASN A 77 -11.46 5.71 -5.14
N PHE A 78 -12.25 5.16 -4.21
CA PHE A 78 -13.32 5.91 -3.54
C PHE A 78 -12.82 7.13 -2.75
N ASN A 79 -11.64 7.02 -2.10
CA ASN A 79 -11.07 8.12 -1.33
C ASN A 79 -10.18 9.07 -2.15
N ALA A 80 -9.79 8.68 -3.37
CA ALA A 80 -8.96 9.50 -4.26
C ALA A 80 -9.62 10.85 -4.59
N GLU A 81 -10.95 10.87 -4.72
CA GLU A 81 -11.71 12.09 -5.04
C GLU A 81 -11.57 13.17 -3.97
N ARG A 82 -11.34 12.79 -2.70
CA ARG A 82 -11.07 13.75 -1.60
C ARG A 82 -9.80 14.57 -1.83
N TYR A 83 -8.87 14.02 -2.60
CA TYR A 83 -7.60 14.64 -2.96
C TYR A 83 -7.62 15.20 -4.40
N GLY A 84 -8.80 15.30 -5.04
CA GLY A 84 -8.93 15.78 -6.41
C GLY A 84 -8.44 14.80 -7.48
N LEU A 85 -8.16 13.55 -7.12
CA LEU A 85 -7.72 12.50 -8.03
C LEU A 85 -8.91 11.66 -8.52
N LYS A 86 -8.88 11.25 -9.79
CA LYS A 86 -9.80 10.24 -10.35
C LYS A 86 -8.98 9.12 -10.96
N PHE A 87 -9.06 7.93 -10.39
CA PHE A 87 -8.47 6.74 -10.98
C PHE A 87 -9.47 6.09 -11.93
N SER A 88 -9.08 5.97 -13.20
CA SER A 88 -9.86 5.19 -14.17
C SER A 88 -9.76 3.69 -13.91
N GLU A 89 -8.76 3.28 -13.12
CA GLU A 89 -8.47 1.89 -12.79
C GLU A 89 -9.36 1.44 -11.61
N SER A 90 -10.32 0.56 -11.89
CA SER A 90 -11.14 -0.08 -10.86
C SER A 90 -10.35 -1.16 -10.12
N GLY A 91 -10.80 -1.56 -8.92
CA GLY A 91 -10.20 -2.67 -8.19
C GLY A 91 -10.23 -3.98 -8.99
N ALA A 92 -11.23 -4.15 -9.88
CA ALA A 92 -11.32 -5.30 -10.77
C ALA A 92 -10.18 -5.32 -11.80
N LEU A 93 -9.82 -4.17 -12.37
CA LEU A 93 -8.69 -4.07 -13.31
C LEU A 93 -7.37 -4.46 -12.63
N VAL A 94 -7.15 -4.01 -11.39
CA VAL A 94 -5.96 -4.38 -10.59
C VAL A 94 -5.86 -5.89 -10.38
N VAL A 95 -6.99 -6.56 -10.13
CA VAL A 95 -7.03 -8.02 -9.98
C VAL A 95 -6.76 -8.73 -11.30
N VAL A 96 -7.44 -8.35 -12.38
CA VAL A 96 -7.23 -8.96 -13.70
C VAL A 96 -5.77 -8.84 -14.15
N CYS A 97 -5.17 -7.65 -13.97
CA CYS A 97 -3.76 -7.43 -14.25
C CYS A 97 -2.80 -8.16 -13.29
N SER A 98 -3.29 -8.67 -12.16
CA SER A 98 -2.48 -9.50 -11.25
C SER A 98 -2.43 -10.97 -11.67
N ILE A 99 -3.41 -11.48 -12.44
CA ILE A 99 -3.48 -12.89 -12.86
C ILE A 99 -2.28 -13.35 -13.71
N PRO A 100 -1.84 -12.62 -14.75
CA PRO A 100 -0.78 -13.11 -15.65
C PRO A 100 0.64 -13.08 -15.05
N GLY A 101 0.84 -12.64 -13.80
CA GLY A 101 2.17 -12.64 -13.19
C GLY A 101 2.41 -11.67 -12.04
N LEU A 102 1.34 -11.16 -11.39
CA LEU A 102 1.33 -10.23 -10.25
C LEU A 102 1.97 -8.85 -10.51
N PHE A 103 2.90 -8.73 -11.46
CA PHE A 103 3.71 -7.55 -11.73
C PHE A 103 2.88 -6.35 -12.16
N LEU A 104 2.03 -6.52 -13.17
CA LEU A 104 1.24 -5.41 -13.70
C LEU A 104 0.21 -4.91 -12.69
N GLY A 105 -0.43 -5.82 -11.95
CA GLY A 105 -1.33 -5.45 -10.87
C GLY A 105 -0.64 -4.70 -9.72
N HIS A 106 0.55 -5.15 -9.30
CA HIS A 106 1.36 -4.42 -8.31
C HIS A 106 1.77 -3.04 -8.83
N PHE A 107 2.13 -2.95 -10.11
CA PHE A 107 2.51 -1.68 -10.74
C PHE A 107 1.38 -0.66 -10.68
N ILE A 108 0.17 -1.03 -11.09
CA ILE A 108 -1.00 -0.14 -11.06
C ILE A 108 -1.31 0.29 -9.62
N LEU A 109 -1.30 -0.67 -8.68
CA LEU A 109 -1.65 -0.42 -7.29
C LEU A 109 -0.66 0.54 -6.61
N ILE A 110 0.64 0.31 -6.77
CA ILE A 110 1.68 1.15 -6.17
C ILE A 110 1.75 2.52 -6.84
N LYS A 111 1.53 2.59 -8.16
CA LYS A 111 1.42 3.88 -8.87
C LYS A 111 0.26 4.73 -8.36
N ASN A 112 -0.91 4.13 -8.17
CA ASN A 112 -2.08 4.85 -7.65
C ASN A 112 -1.89 5.27 -6.18
N PHE A 113 -1.25 4.42 -5.38
CA PHE A 113 -0.86 4.77 -4.01
C PHE A 113 0.09 5.98 -3.97
N ASN A 114 1.18 5.96 -4.74
CA ASN A 114 2.16 7.05 -4.76
C ASN A 114 1.52 8.38 -5.19
N LYS A 115 0.60 8.36 -6.15
CA LYS A 115 -0.17 9.55 -6.55
C LYS A 115 -1.01 10.10 -5.40
N MET A 116 -1.68 9.24 -4.62
CA MET A 116 -2.45 9.69 -3.47
C MET A 116 -1.57 10.25 -2.36
N VAL A 117 -0.41 9.65 -2.13
CA VAL A 117 0.58 10.13 -1.16
C VAL A 117 1.03 11.54 -1.52
N ALA A 118 1.35 11.80 -2.81
CA ALA A 118 1.78 13.11 -3.27
C ALA A 118 0.74 14.20 -2.98
N GLU A 119 -0.51 13.98 -3.41
CA GLU A 119 -1.59 14.95 -3.15
C GLU A 119 -1.93 15.07 -1.66
N PHE A 120 -1.82 14.00 -0.87
CA PHE A 120 -2.00 14.05 0.58
C PHE A 120 -0.92 14.89 1.28
N ASN A 121 0.35 14.69 0.93
CA ASN A 121 1.47 15.45 1.50
C ASN A 121 1.33 16.93 1.13
N LYS A 122 0.99 17.23 -0.13
CA LYS A 122 0.69 18.58 -0.60
C LYS A 122 -0.50 19.22 0.14
N TYR A 123 -1.60 18.48 0.33
CA TYR A 123 -2.78 18.95 1.05
C TYR A 123 -2.45 19.33 2.51
N ASN A 124 -1.57 18.56 3.16
CA ASN A 124 -1.15 18.82 4.53
C ASN A 124 -0.01 19.85 4.65
N GLY A 125 0.40 20.49 3.55
CA GLY A 125 1.49 21.48 3.55
C GLY A 125 2.87 20.88 3.85
N LEU A 126 3.05 19.58 3.57
CA LEU A 126 4.30 18.85 3.79
C LEU A 126 5.23 18.87 2.55
N ILE A 127 4.99 19.76 1.57
CA ILE A 127 5.58 19.78 0.20
C ILE A 127 7.13 19.64 0.27
N GLU A 128 7.78 18.58 -0.21
CA GLU A 128 7.82 17.83 -1.49
C GLU A 128 8.66 18.49 -2.60
N GLU A 129 9.93 18.09 -2.72
CA GLU A 129 10.53 17.96 -4.04
C GLU A 129 10.47 16.47 -4.38
N THR A 130 9.56 16.15 -5.30
CA THR A 130 9.59 14.88 -6.01
C THR A 130 10.89 14.85 -6.80
N ASP A 131 11.93 14.26 -6.22
CA ASP A 131 12.76 13.43 -7.08
C ASP A 131 11.78 12.42 -7.67
N GLU A 132 11.67 12.38 -9.00
CA GLU A 132 11.06 11.23 -9.67
C GLU A 132 11.52 10.00 -8.88
N ILE A 133 10.62 9.16 -8.39
CA ILE A 133 11.05 7.84 -7.93
C ILE A 133 11.57 7.15 -9.19
N SER A 134 12.85 7.39 -9.47
CA SER A 134 13.67 6.51 -10.23
C SER A 134 13.47 5.17 -9.54
N ILE A 135 13.36 4.13 -10.35
CA ILE A 135 13.11 2.76 -9.91
C ILE A 135 14.08 2.34 -8.76
N PHE A 136 15.11 3.12 -8.46
CA PHE A 136 16.24 2.80 -7.61
C PHE A 136 16.34 3.56 -6.27
N ASP A 137 15.53 4.60 -5.97
CA ASP A 137 15.77 5.39 -4.74
C ASP A 137 14.61 5.40 -3.74
N ASP A 138 14.92 4.95 -2.52
CA ASP A 138 14.11 5.06 -1.31
C ASP A 138 15.03 5.78 -0.30
N SER A 139 15.01 7.11 -0.27
CA SER A 139 15.72 7.88 0.76
C SER A 139 15.12 7.55 2.14
N GLU A 140 15.79 6.67 2.88
CA GLU A 140 15.36 6.12 4.17
C GLU A 140 15.84 6.95 5.36
N GLU A 141 16.30 8.19 5.15
CA GLU A 141 16.72 9.04 6.27
C GLU A 141 15.57 9.89 6.82
N GLY A 142 15.48 9.90 8.17
CA GLY A 142 14.78 10.94 8.93
C GLY A 142 13.34 10.66 9.39
N ALA A 143 13.16 9.84 10.45
CA ALA A 143 12.41 10.18 11.68
C ALA A 143 12.15 8.92 12.51
N LYS A 144 12.77 8.86 13.69
CA LYS A 144 12.52 7.85 14.72
C LYS A 144 11.03 7.84 15.09
N LEU A 145 10.40 6.68 14.97
CA LEU A 145 9.05 6.41 15.47
C LEU A 145 9.17 5.67 16.80
N GLU A 146 8.70 6.29 17.88
CA GLU A 146 8.21 5.57 19.05
C GLU A 146 6.97 4.78 18.61
N ILE A 147 7.06 3.46 18.73
CA ILE A 147 5.95 2.55 18.51
C ILE A 147 5.26 2.43 19.88
N PRO A 148 4.03 2.92 20.09
CA PRO A 148 3.21 2.35 21.14
C PRO A 148 2.84 0.94 20.67
N GLU A 149 3.42 -0.05 21.34
CA GLU A 149 2.90 -1.43 21.37
C GLU A 149 1.47 -1.36 21.86
N ASP A 150 0.51 -1.36 20.94
CA ASP A 150 -0.87 -1.68 21.27
C ASP A 150 -1.00 -3.20 21.10
N ASP A 151 -0.51 -3.89 22.14
CA ASP A 151 -1.09 -5.14 22.62
C ASP A 151 -2.60 -4.93 22.67
N ASP A 152 -3.34 -5.40 21.66
CA ASP A 152 -4.62 -6.02 21.95
C ASP A 152 -5.26 -6.74 20.74
N ILE A 153 -5.84 -7.87 21.12
CA ILE A 153 -6.87 -8.68 20.46
C ILE A 153 -6.36 -9.72 19.45
N ILE A 154 -5.90 -10.83 20.04
CA ILE A 154 -6.41 -12.16 19.73
C ILE A 154 -7.92 -12.13 19.98
N GLU A 155 -8.74 -12.26 18.94
CA GLU A 155 -10.06 -12.87 19.09
C GLU A 155 -10.27 -13.83 17.91
N ILE A 156 -10.45 -15.06 18.35
CA ILE A 156 -10.85 -16.33 17.73
C ILE A 156 -11.76 -16.17 16.50
#